data_AF-A0A2R2W7L1-F1
#
_entry.id   AF-A0A2R2W7L1-F1
#
_cell.length_a   1.000
_cell.length_b   1.000
_cell.length_c   1.000
_cell.angle_alpha   90.00
_cell.angle_beta   90.00
_cell.angle_gamma   90.00
#
_symmetry.space_group_name_H-M   'P 1'
#
loop_
_entity.id
_entity.type
_entity.pdbx_description
1 polymer ?
#
loop_
_entity_poly.entity_id
_entity_poly.type
_entity_poly.pdbx_seq_one_letter_code
_entity_poly.pdbx_strand_id
1 'polypeptide(L)'
;MAEGGSRARPAVSGLVVTGILLAGCTGLTRPGPDPTPPIPTPTSTAGRADSVATTVPPYPRIPTDTVVARGTLTAPDGTPVGTVHLTAFVDTDFTLTITGLAVPGTGVVQLAFAKRSLAAGATCAPDPAGLAVGATSSRAATQTFDVPLPDALTAGDPTNLTGLTVTGQPSGSCARPVLARASLAWTWPKARYTAGTLRVVDRGPRDGARGRSITEAGAPIRYVVADGDRQSAVLARFGIDLDQLQYLNPGSFRDQQSAVPLAGFTWNLDLADR
;
A
#
# COMPACT_ATOMS: atom_id res chain seq x y z
N MET A 1 -35.54 -23.28 -30.62
CA MET A 1 -36.87 -23.35 -29.99
C MET A 1 -36.69 -23.48 -28.50
N ALA A 2 -36.88 -22.38 -27.78
CA ALA A 2 -37.20 -22.31 -26.36
C ALA A 2 -37.66 -20.87 -26.09
N GLU A 3 -38.98 -20.71 -26.06
CA GLU A 3 -39.70 -19.59 -25.44
C GLU A 3 -39.26 -19.50 -23.96
N GLY A 4 -39.16 -18.35 -23.29
CA GLY A 4 -40.17 -17.32 -23.09
C GLY A 4 -40.20 -17.01 -21.58
N GLY A 5 -40.45 -15.77 -21.17
CA GLY A 5 -40.65 -15.47 -19.75
C GLY A 5 -40.37 -14.03 -19.34
N SER A 6 -41.29 -13.13 -19.69
CA SER A 6 -41.41 -11.76 -19.14
C SER A 6 -42.17 -11.76 -17.81
N ARG A 7 -42.03 -10.65 -17.06
CA ARG A 7 -42.85 -10.10 -15.93
C ARG A 7 -42.10 -10.07 -14.59
N ALA A 8 -42.28 -9.09 -13.70
CA ALA A 8 -42.93 -7.77 -13.72
C ALA A 8 -42.51 -7.10 -12.40
N ARG A 9 -42.42 -5.76 -12.38
CA ARG A 9 -42.28 -4.97 -11.15
C ARG A 9 -43.64 -4.80 -10.47
N PRO A 10 -43.69 -4.70 -9.13
CA PRO A 10 -44.67 -3.85 -8.47
C PRO A 10 -44.00 -2.69 -7.71
N ALA A 11 -44.61 -1.52 -7.88
CA ALA A 11 -44.48 -0.37 -7.01
C ALA A 11 -45.56 -0.45 -5.92
N VAL A 12 -45.26 -0.03 -4.69
CA VAL A 12 -46.29 0.34 -3.70
C VAL A 12 -45.84 1.58 -2.93
N SER A 13 -46.69 2.59 -3.02
CA SER A 13 -46.69 3.86 -2.30
C SER A 13 -47.18 3.70 -0.85
N GLY A 14 -46.69 4.55 0.06
CA GLY A 14 -47.24 4.72 1.41
C GLY A 14 -47.02 6.14 1.90
N LEU A 15 -48.11 6.78 2.33
CA LEU A 15 -48.33 8.23 2.42
C LEU A 15 -48.68 8.61 3.89
N VAL A 16 -48.13 9.74 4.36
CA VAL A 16 -48.70 10.74 5.31
C VAL A 16 -48.96 10.35 6.79
N VAL A 17 -48.57 11.22 7.72
CA VAL A 17 -49.46 12.08 8.57
C VAL A 17 -48.60 12.97 9.49
N THR A 18 -48.91 14.26 9.41
CA THR A 18 -48.49 15.41 10.22
C THR A 18 -49.04 15.38 11.66
N GLY A 19 -48.28 15.86 12.63
CA GLY A 19 -48.78 16.14 13.99
C GLY A 19 -48.11 17.36 14.61
N ILE A 20 -48.75 18.53 14.49
CA ILE A 20 -48.44 19.78 15.18
C ILE A 20 -49.11 19.76 16.55
N LEU A 21 -48.37 20.04 17.62
CA LEU A 21 -48.93 20.40 18.93
C LEU A 21 -48.27 21.69 19.43
N LEU A 22 -49.05 22.78 19.42
CA LEU A 22 -48.82 24.00 20.16
C LEU A 22 -49.52 23.92 21.53
N ALA A 23 -48.79 24.21 22.59
CA ALA A 23 -49.24 24.77 23.88
C ALA A 23 -47.96 25.05 24.69
N GLY A 24 -47.74 26.12 25.45
CA GLY A 24 -48.48 27.30 25.85
C GLY A 24 -47.56 28.01 26.87
N CYS A 25 -47.51 29.34 26.85
CA CYS A 25 -46.64 30.14 27.72
C CYS A 25 -47.10 30.13 29.18
N THR A 26 -46.17 29.93 30.13
CA THR A 26 -46.24 30.55 31.45
C THR A 26 -44.87 31.10 31.83
N GLY A 27 -44.86 32.38 32.20
CA GLY A 27 -43.66 33.12 32.56
C GLY A 27 -43.09 32.70 33.91
N LEU A 28 -41.76 32.64 33.98
CA LEU A 28 -41.01 32.68 35.22
C LEU A 28 -39.96 33.79 35.11
N THR A 29 -40.07 34.71 36.05
CA THR A 29 -39.22 35.86 36.32
C THR A 29 -37.76 35.46 36.51
N ARG A 30 -36.89 36.19 35.81
CA ARG A 30 -35.42 36.10 35.83
C ARG A 30 -34.84 36.60 37.17
N PRO A 31 -34.14 35.78 37.96
CA PRO A 31 -33.21 36.29 38.97
C PRO A 31 -32.00 36.89 38.25
N GLY A 32 -31.54 38.05 38.72
CA GLY A 32 -30.35 38.73 38.17
C GLY A 32 -29.09 37.86 38.28
N PRO A 33 -28.08 38.10 37.41
CA PRO A 33 -26.83 37.38 37.50
C PRO A 33 -26.07 37.79 38.78
N ASP A 34 -25.89 36.83 39.70
CA ASP A 34 -24.85 36.93 40.73
C ASP A 34 -23.46 36.98 40.06
N PRO A 35 -22.51 37.79 40.54
CA PRO A 35 -21.15 37.79 40.05
C PRO A 35 -20.50 36.44 40.36
N THR A 36 -20.30 35.63 39.33
CA THR A 36 -19.55 34.37 39.43
C THR A 36 -18.10 34.68 39.79
N PRO A 37 -17.50 34.03 40.80
CA PRO A 37 -16.07 34.17 41.08
C PRO A 37 -15.26 33.74 39.85
N PRO A 38 -14.12 34.41 39.54
CA PRO A 38 -13.35 34.08 38.36
C PRO A 38 -12.88 32.63 38.42
N ILE A 39 -13.31 31.83 37.44
CA ILE A 39 -12.76 30.50 37.19
C ILE A 39 -11.27 30.69 36.88
N PRO A 40 -10.35 30.04 37.60
CA PRO A 40 -8.94 30.12 37.25
C PRO A 40 -8.76 29.58 35.83
N THR A 41 -8.32 30.46 34.93
CA THR A 41 -7.92 30.08 33.58
C THR A 41 -6.83 29.01 33.72
N PRO A 42 -7.00 27.79 33.19
CA PRO A 42 -5.89 26.87 33.10
C PRO A 42 -4.85 27.56 32.22
N THR A 43 -3.74 27.97 32.85
CA THR A 43 -2.55 28.39 32.13
C THR A 43 -2.10 27.17 31.35
N SER A 44 -2.51 27.11 30.08
CA SER A 44 -1.94 26.17 29.12
C SER A 44 -0.51 26.63 28.92
N THR A 45 0.37 26.16 29.79
CA THR A 45 1.78 26.02 29.46
C THR A 45 1.80 24.99 28.35
N ALA A 46 1.61 25.46 27.12
CA ALA A 46 2.02 24.75 25.92
C ALA A 46 3.54 24.61 26.05
N GLY A 47 3.96 23.57 26.77
CA GLY A 47 5.28 23.00 26.62
C GLY A 47 5.38 22.73 25.13
N ARG A 48 6.13 23.59 24.44
CA ARG A 48 6.60 23.36 23.09
C ARG A 48 7.28 22.01 23.16
N ALA A 49 6.55 20.96 22.80
CA ALA A 49 7.18 19.72 22.42
C ALA A 49 8.05 20.14 21.25
N ASP A 50 9.35 20.17 21.47
CA ASP A 50 10.32 20.31 20.40
C ASP A 50 10.00 19.19 19.41
N SER A 51 9.22 19.54 18.38
CA SER A 51 9.15 18.77 17.15
C SER A 51 10.56 18.82 16.61
N VAL A 52 11.37 17.84 17.01
CA VAL A 52 12.57 17.47 16.27
C VAL A 52 12.06 17.22 14.86
N ALA A 53 12.32 18.16 13.96
CA ALA A 53 12.06 17.97 12.55
C ALA A 53 12.93 16.79 12.15
N THR A 54 12.35 15.60 12.05
CA THR A 54 13.03 14.46 11.48
C THR A 54 13.34 14.85 10.05
N THR A 55 14.59 15.20 9.76
CA THR A 55 15.04 15.44 8.40
C THR A 55 14.88 14.12 7.66
N VAL A 56 13.80 14.05 6.89
CA VAL A 56 13.50 12.94 6.00
C VAL A 56 14.74 12.71 5.12
N PRO A 57 15.34 11.50 5.13
CA PRO A 57 16.54 11.24 4.34
C PRO A 57 16.24 11.44 2.85
N PRO A 58 17.12 12.12 2.10
CA PRO A 58 16.93 12.31 0.66
C PRO A 58 16.95 10.96 -0.06
N TYR A 59 16.26 10.88 -1.19
CA TYR A 59 16.33 9.72 -2.06
C TYR A 59 17.75 9.53 -2.60
N PRO A 60 18.21 8.27 -2.77
CA PRO A 60 19.46 8.02 -3.45
C PRO A 60 19.41 8.55 -4.87
N ARG A 61 20.44 9.31 -5.28
CA ARG A 61 20.59 9.70 -6.69
C ARG A 61 21.27 8.57 -7.46
N ILE A 62 20.66 8.16 -8.55
CA ILE A 62 21.20 7.14 -9.44
C ILE A 62 21.54 7.80 -10.78
N PRO A 63 22.75 7.58 -11.33
CA PRO A 63 23.07 8.06 -12.66
C PRO A 63 22.12 7.48 -13.69
N THR A 64 21.75 8.28 -14.68
CA THR A 64 20.98 7.83 -15.83
C THR A 64 21.71 6.67 -16.53
N ASP A 65 20.96 5.78 -17.17
CA ASP A 65 21.45 4.59 -17.87
C ASP A 65 22.15 3.55 -16.98
N THR A 66 21.98 3.64 -15.65
CA THR A 66 22.52 2.65 -14.71
C THR A 66 21.59 1.44 -14.62
N VAL A 67 22.13 0.24 -14.82
CA VAL A 67 21.39 -1.01 -14.52
C VAL A 67 21.29 -1.19 -13.01
N VAL A 68 20.06 -1.12 -12.50
CA VAL A 68 19.72 -1.14 -11.07
C VAL A 68 19.08 -2.45 -10.61
N ALA A 69 18.60 -3.27 -11.54
CA ALA A 69 18.15 -4.62 -11.24
C ALA A 69 18.42 -5.59 -12.40
N ARG A 70 18.67 -6.85 -12.07
CA ARG A 70 18.81 -7.94 -13.04
C ARG A 70 18.06 -9.16 -12.59
N GLY A 71 17.58 -9.96 -13.53
CA GLY A 71 16.97 -11.26 -13.24
C GLY A 71 17.00 -12.18 -14.45
N THR A 72 16.89 -13.48 -14.17
CA THR A 72 16.69 -14.51 -15.20
C THR A 72 15.26 -14.99 -15.11
N LEU A 73 14.52 -14.91 -16.22
CA LEU A 73 13.19 -15.48 -16.30
C LEU A 73 13.31 -17.00 -16.36
N THR A 74 12.61 -17.68 -15.47
CA THR A 74 12.58 -19.13 -15.35
C THR A 74 11.15 -19.61 -15.44
N ALA A 75 10.91 -20.64 -16.25
CA ALA A 75 9.63 -21.34 -16.29
C ALA A 75 9.38 -22.10 -14.97
N PRO A 76 8.15 -22.59 -14.70
CA PRO A 76 7.85 -23.32 -13.46
C PRO A 76 8.75 -24.54 -13.21
N ASP A 77 9.26 -25.17 -14.26
CA ASP A 77 10.21 -26.29 -14.22
C ASP A 77 11.66 -25.86 -13.93
N GLY A 78 11.93 -24.55 -13.85
CA GLY A 78 13.26 -23.97 -13.63
C GLY A 78 14.04 -23.65 -14.90
N THR A 79 13.52 -23.99 -16.09
CA THR A 79 14.20 -23.72 -17.37
C THR A 79 14.33 -22.21 -17.60
N PRO A 80 15.53 -21.68 -17.92
CA PRO A 80 15.68 -20.27 -18.26
C PRO A 80 15.03 -19.97 -19.61
N VAL A 81 14.20 -18.93 -19.64
CA VAL A 81 13.36 -18.54 -20.79
C VAL A 81 13.52 -17.07 -21.16
N GLY A 82 14.51 -16.37 -20.60
CA GLY A 82 14.83 -14.98 -20.91
C GLY A 82 15.63 -14.31 -19.81
N THR A 83 16.08 -13.09 -20.09
CA THR A 83 16.78 -12.24 -19.11
C THR A 83 16.08 -10.89 -19.00
N VAL A 84 16.21 -10.28 -17.83
CA VAL A 84 15.55 -9.02 -17.46
C VAL A 84 16.61 -8.08 -16.91
N HIS A 85 16.63 -6.86 -17.43
CA HIS A 85 17.38 -5.75 -16.86
C HIS A 85 16.44 -4.57 -16.60
N LEU A 86 16.66 -3.88 -15.49
CA LEU A 86 16.01 -2.63 -15.17
C LEU A 86 17.07 -1.53 -15.17
N THR A 87 16.87 -0.50 -15.98
CA THR A 87 17.78 0.63 -16.12
C THR A 87 17.11 1.89 -15.59
N ALA A 88 17.79 2.64 -14.74
CA ALA A 88 17.33 3.94 -14.27
C ALA A 88 17.47 4.98 -15.39
N PHE A 89 16.42 5.74 -15.67
CA PHE A 89 16.46 6.80 -16.68
C PHE A 89 16.61 8.18 -16.01
N VAL A 90 15.57 8.70 -15.36
CA VAL A 90 15.59 9.95 -14.55
C VAL A 90 14.63 9.77 -13.37
N ASP A 91 15.00 10.26 -12.19
CA ASP A 91 14.19 10.21 -10.97
C ASP A 91 13.65 8.79 -10.66
N THR A 92 12.34 8.58 -10.83
CA THR A 92 11.63 7.32 -10.56
C THR A 92 11.19 6.58 -11.84
N ASP A 93 11.74 6.95 -12.99
CA ASP A 93 11.44 6.32 -14.27
C ASP A 93 12.50 5.27 -14.62
N PHE A 94 12.00 4.09 -14.99
CA PHE A 94 12.82 2.93 -15.29
C PHE A 94 12.49 2.40 -16.66
N THR A 95 13.49 1.85 -17.35
CA THR A 95 13.28 1.06 -18.55
C THR A 95 13.49 -0.41 -18.22
N LEU A 96 12.43 -1.21 -18.38
CA LEU A 96 12.50 -2.66 -18.32
C LEU A 96 12.90 -3.21 -19.68
N THR A 97 14.03 -3.90 -19.76
CA THR A 97 14.46 -4.63 -20.95
C THR A 97 14.34 -6.13 -20.72
N ILE A 98 13.63 -6.83 -21.61
CA ILE A 98 13.54 -8.29 -21.63
C ILE A 98 14.24 -8.79 -22.89
N THR A 99 15.20 -9.71 -22.73
CA THR A 99 15.94 -10.30 -23.86
C THR A 99 15.73 -11.82 -23.92
N GLY A 100 15.46 -12.32 -25.11
CA GLY A 100 15.33 -13.75 -25.41
C GLY A 100 14.13 -14.41 -24.75
N LEU A 101 13.00 -13.70 -24.61
CA LEU A 101 11.80 -14.28 -24.02
C LEU A 101 11.30 -15.43 -24.89
N ALA A 102 11.14 -16.61 -24.30
CA ALA A 102 10.62 -17.80 -24.97
C ALA A 102 9.85 -18.69 -23.98
N VAL A 103 8.57 -18.39 -23.77
CA VAL A 103 7.68 -19.20 -22.92
C VAL A 103 6.76 -20.10 -23.74
N PRO A 104 6.29 -21.23 -23.19
CA PRO A 104 5.32 -22.11 -23.87
C PRO A 104 4.03 -21.38 -24.25
N GLY A 105 3.44 -21.79 -25.37
CA GLY A 105 2.20 -21.22 -25.92
C GLY A 105 2.42 -20.16 -27.00
N THR A 106 1.34 -19.80 -27.68
CA THR A 106 1.30 -18.75 -28.70
C THR A 106 0.49 -17.56 -28.20
N GLY A 107 0.87 -16.36 -28.63
CA GLY A 107 0.10 -15.14 -28.38
C GLY A 107 0.74 -14.18 -27.38
N VAL A 108 -0.10 -13.40 -26.73
CA VAL A 108 0.29 -12.29 -25.85
C VAL A 108 0.30 -12.74 -24.40
N VAL A 109 1.41 -12.43 -23.71
CA VAL A 109 1.62 -12.65 -22.28
C VAL A 109 1.63 -11.31 -21.55
N GLN A 110 1.24 -11.33 -20.28
CA GLN A 110 1.21 -10.16 -19.41
C GLN A 110 2.45 -10.14 -18.52
N LEU A 111 2.94 -8.94 -18.22
CA LEU A 111 4.11 -8.66 -17.39
C LEU A 111 3.68 -7.89 -16.15
N ALA A 112 4.11 -8.33 -14.98
CA ALA A 112 3.88 -7.61 -13.72
C ALA A 112 5.04 -7.75 -12.75
N PHE A 113 5.39 -6.68 -12.05
CA PHE A 113 6.31 -6.75 -10.90
C PHE A 113 5.59 -7.32 -9.69
N ALA A 114 6.20 -8.33 -9.08
CA ALA A 114 5.71 -8.91 -7.84
C ALA A 114 6.29 -8.17 -6.63
N LYS A 115 5.44 -7.86 -5.64
CA LYS A 115 5.88 -7.37 -4.31
C LYS A 115 6.36 -8.49 -3.39
N ARG A 116 5.99 -9.73 -3.71
CA ARG A 116 6.40 -10.93 -3.00
C ARG A 116 6.83 -11.98 -3.99
N SER A 117 7.94 -12.63 -3.71
CA SER A 117 8.46 -13.68 -4.58
C SER A 117 7.50 -14.86 -4.62
N LEU A 118 7.12 -15.29 -5.82
CA LEU A 118 6.35 -16.51 -6.00
C LEU A 118 7.20 -17.73 -5.61
N ALA A 119 6.60 -18.70 -4.92
CA ALA A 119 7.27 -19.95 -4.55
C ALA A 119 7.77 -20.72 -5.78
N ALA A 120 8.80 -21.54 -5.59
CA ALA A 120 9.32 -22.39 -6.65
C ALA A 120 8.25 -23.31 -7.23
N GLY A 121 8.14 -23.38 -8.56
CA GLY A 121 7.12 -24.18 -9.24
C GLY A 121 5.69 -23.64 -9.17
N ALA A 122 5.47 -22.43 -8.65
CA ALA A 122 4.15 -21.82 -8.66
C ALA A 122 3.61 -21.71 -10.10
N THR A 123 2.47 -22.35 -10.35
CA THR A 123 1.81 -22.38 -11.67
C THR A 123 0.69 -21.35 -11.80
N CYS A 124 0.31 -20.70 -10.70
CA CYS A 124 -0.76 -19.70 -10.68
C CYS A 124 -0.36 -18.48 -9.84
N ALA A 125 -0.55 -17.28 -10.41
CA ALA A 125 -0.26 -16.03 -9.72
C ALA A 125 -1.46 -15.60 -8.84
N PRO A 126 -1.23 -14.98 -7.67
CA PRO A 126 -2.28 -14.45 -6.82
C PRO A 126 -2.95 -13.22 -7.45
N ASP A 127 -4.09 -12.81 -6.88
CA ASP A 127 -4.76 -11.54 -7.20
C ASP A 127 -4.53 -10.49 -6.10
N PRO A 128 -4.04 -9.28 -6.41
CA PRO A 128 -3.43 -8.89 -7.69
C PRO A 128 -2.06 -9.54 -7.91
N ALA A 129 -1.71 -9.80 -9.17
CA ALA A 129 -0.41 -10.38 -9.55
C ALA A 129 0.77 -9.42 -9.34
N GLY A 130 0.50 -8.20 -8.87
CA GLY A 130 1.46 -7.15 -8.60
C GLY A 130 1.21 -5.90 -9.44
N LEU A 131 2.27 -5.12 -9.68
CA LEU A 131 2.22 -3.90 -10.47
C LEU A 131 2.33 -4.26 -11.96
N ALA A 132 1.25 -4.04 -12.71
CA ALA A 132 1.23 -4.30 -14.15
C ALA A 132 2.25 -3.43 -14.87
N VAL A 133 2.99 -4.05 -15.80
CA VAL A 133 3.97 -3.35 -16.67
C VAL A 133 3.39 -3.19 -18.06
N GLY A 134 2.87 -4.28 -18.63
CA GLY A 134 2.39 -4.31 -20.00
C GLY A 134 2.28 -5.73 -20.53
N ALA A 135 2.25 -5.85 -21.85
CA ALA A 135 2.08 -7.13 -22.53
C ALA A 135 3.06 -7.28 -23.69
N THR A 136 3.44 -8.51 -24.00
CA THR A 136 4.37 -8.84 -25.10
C THR A 136 4.03 -10.18 -25.74
N SER A 137 4.59 -10.50 -26.90
CA SER A 137 4.51 -11.85 -27.45
C SER A 137 5.22 -12.88 -26.55
N SER A 138 4.71 -14.12 -26.53
CA SER A 138 5.32 -15.25 -25.82
C SER A 138 6.72 -15.61 -26.31
N ARG A 139 7.09 -15.12 -27.49
CA ARG A 139 8.44 -15.19 -28.07
C ARG A 139 8.87 -13.81 -28.54
N ALA A 140 9.96 -13.28 -28.00
CA ALA A 140 10.51 -11.99 -28.40
C ALA A 140 12.03 -11.94 -28.22
N ALA A 141 12.74 -11.43 -29.22
CA ALA A 141 14.19 -11.30 -29.17
C ALA A 141 14.63 -10.24 -28.15
N THR A 142 14.12 -9.02 -28.23
CA THR A 142 14.33 -7.96 -27.24
C THR A 142 13.10 -7.07 -27.18
N GLN A 143 12.69 -6.69 -25.98
CA GLN A 143 11.54 -5.82 -25.71
C GLN A 143 11.92 -4.81 -24.63
N THR A 144 11.41 -3.59 -24.77
CA THR A 144 11.64 -2.50 -23.82
C THR A 144 10.30 -1.90 -23.38
N PHE A 145 10.17 -1.61 -22.09
CA PHE A 145 8.98 -0.99 -21.51
C PHE A 145 9.40 0.16 -20.62
N ASP A 146 8.70 1.28 -20.76
CA ASP A 146 8.79 2.38 -19.82
C ASP A 146 7.95 2.03 -18.58
N VAL A 147 8.60 2.08 -17.42
CA VAL A 147 8.02 1.70 -16.14
C VAL A 147 8.12 2.90 -15.20
N PRO A 148 7.08 3.74 -15.13
CA PRO A 148 7.01 4.75 -14.10
C PRO A 148 6.79 4.06 -12.75
N LEU A 149 7.72 4.25 -11.81
CA LEU A 149 7.62 3.73 -10.44
C LEU A 149 7.51 4.88 -9.44
N PRO A 150 6.40 5.66 -9.46
CA PRO A 150 6.25 6.83 -8.61
C PRO A 150 6.42 6.50 -7.12
N ASP A 151 6.87 7.48 -6.35
CA ASP A 151 7.11 7.34 -4.91
C ASP A 151 5.90 6.80 -4.14
N ALA A 152 4.67 7.10 -4.58
CA ALA A 152 3.47 6.54 -3.97
C ALA A 152 3.44 4.99 -3.99
N LEU A 153 4.09 4.35 -4.98
CA LEU A 153 4.13 2.89 -5.13
C LEU A 153 5.34 2.23 -4.46
N THR A 154 6.47 2.92 -4.38
CA THR A 154 7.77 2.38 -3.92
C THR A 154 8.26 3.00 -2.63
N ALA A 155 7.62 4.08 -2.16
CA ALA A 155 8.17 4.98 -1.13
C ALA A 155 9.60 5.45 -1.46
N GLY A 156 9.90 5.61 -2.76
CA GLY A 156 11.20 5.95 -3.32
C GLY A 156 12.28 4.87 -3.18
N ASP A 157 11.87 3.62 -2.96
CA ASP A 157 12.76 2.47 -2.88
C ASP A 157 12.14 1.28 -3.62
N PRO A 158 12.49 1.05 -4.90
CA PRO A 158 11.88 0.04 -5.75
C PRO A 158 12.29 -1.38 -5.39
N THR A 159 13.19 -1.58 -4.42
CA THR A 159 13.64 -2.92 -4.02
C THR A 159 12.53 -3.73 -3.32
N ASN A 160 11.41 -3.09 -2.96
CA ASN A 160 10.17 -3.77 -2.55
C ASN A 160 9.51 -4.57 -3.70
N LEU A 161 9.93 -4.35 -4.95
CA LEU A 161 9.56 -5.18 -6.09
C LEU A 161 10.56 -6.33 -6.20
N THR A 162 10.19 -7.49 -5.66
CA THR A 162 11.11 -8.62 -5.51
C THR A 162 11.32 -9.42 -6.80
N GLY A 163 10.42 -9.28 -7.78
CA GLY A 163 10.45 -10.10 -8.98
C GLY A 163 9.63 -9.56 -10.14
N LEU A 164 9.80 -10.17 -11.30
CA LEU A 164 8.95 -10.00 -12.48
C LEU A 164 8.23 -11.33 -12.76
N THR A 165 6.93 -11.28 -13.04
CA THR A 165 6.12 -12.44 -13.42
C THR A 165 5.60 -12.27 -14.84
N VAL A 166 5.66 -13.35 -15.61
CA VAL A 166 5.06 -13.48 -16.94
C VAL A 166 3.87 -14.41 -16.83
N THR A 167 2.67 -13.91 -17.14
CA THR A 167 1.44 -14.70 -17.05
C THR A 167 0.75 -14.88 -18.40
N GLY A 168 0.14 -16.04 -18.60
CA GLY A 168 -0.65 -16.37 -19.77
C GLY A 168 -2.12 -15.97 -19.63
N GLN A 169 -2.91 -16.35 -20.63
CA GLN A 169 -4.37 -16.27 -20.58
C GLN A 169 -4.93 -17.24 -19.52
N PRO A 170 -6.12 -16.96 -18.95
CA PRO A 170 -6.78 -17.87 -18.01
C PRO A 170 -6.82 -19.31 -18.51
N SER A 171 -6.53 -20.28 -17.65
CA SER A 171 -6.54 -21.70 -17.98
C SER A 171 -7.00 -22.55 -16.80
N GLY A 172 -7.99 -23.41 -17.03
CA GLY A 172 -8.60 -24.23 -15.98
C GLY A 172 -9.12 -23.37 -14.83
N SER A 173 -8.68 -23.68 -13.61
CA SER A 173 -9.00 -22.92 -12.39
C SER A 173 -8.10 -21.71 -12.15
N CYS A 174 -7.04 -21.53 -12.94
CA CYS A 174 -6.10 -20.45 -12.75
C CYS A 174 -6.40 -19.28 -13.69
N ALA A 175 -6.83 -18.15 -13.11
CA ALA A 175 -7.08 -16.92 -13.88
C ALA A 175 -5.80 -16.30 -14.47
N ARG A 176 -4.63 -16.58 -13.86
CA ARG A 176 -3.32 -16.03 -14.27
C ARG A 176 -2.23 -17.11 -14.20
N PRO A 177 -2.17 -18.02 -15.18
CA PRO A 177 -1.14 -19.05 -15.22
C PRO A 177 0.25 -18.43 -15.30
N VAL A 178 1.16 -18.86 -14.43
CA VAL A 178 2.55 -18.40 -14.42
C VAL A 178 3.31 -19.16 -15.50
N LEU A 179 3.80 -18.43 -16.49
CA LEU A 179 4.60 -18.97 -17.59
C LEU A 179 6.09 -18.81 -17.33
N ALA A 180 6.48 -17.72 -16.66
CA ALA A 180 7.84 -17.50 -16.19
C ALA A 180 7.88 -16.51 -15.03
N ARG A 181 8.99 -16.53 -14.30
CA ARG A 181 9.27 -15.57 -13.23
C ARG A 181 10.76 -15.31 -13.10
N ALA A 182 11.12 -14.11 -12.66
CA ALA A 182 12.48 -13.72 -12.33
C ALA A 182 12.49 -13.13 -10.93
N SER A 183 13.42 -13.57 -10.09
CA SER A 183 13.81 -12.80 -8.91
C SER A 183 14.72 -11.64 -9.36
N LEU A 184 14.48 -10.45 -8.84
CA LEU A 184 15.27 -9.28 -9.18
C LEU A 184 16.39 -9.08 -8.16
N ALA A 185 17.63 -9.17 -8.63
CA ALA A 185 18.82 -8.78 -7.89
C ALA A 185 19.05 -7.28 -8.07
N TRP A 186 18.76 -6.52 -7.02
CA TRP A 186 18.89 -5.06 -7.02
C TRP A 186 20.32 -4.63 -6.66
N THR A 187 20.85 -3.66 -7.41
CA THR A 187 22.06 -2.89 -7.11
C THR A 187 21.72 -1.47 -6.62
N TRP A 188 20.48 -1.29 -6.15
CA TRP A 188 19.99 -0.02 -5.61
C TRP A 188 20.88 0.44 -4.44
N PRO A 189 21.20 1.75 -4.35
CA PRO A 189 21.95 2.28 -3.21
C PRO A 189 21.25 1.95 -1.89
N LYS A 190 21.98 2.04 -0.78
CA LYS A 190 21.46 1.67 0.55
C LYS A 190 20.06 2.22 0.80
N ALA A 191 19.22 1.34 1.34
CA ALA A 191 17.89 1.63 1.83
C ALA A 191 17.83 2.98 2.58
N ARG A 192 16.83 3.80 2.25
CA ARG A 192 16.60 5.12 2.84
C ARG A 192 16.50 5.06 4.37
N TYR A 193 15.91 3.98 4.88
CA TYR A 193 15.88 3.65 6.29
C TYR A 193 16.60 2.33 6.56
N THR A 194 17.28 2.25 7.69
CA THR A 194 17.98 1.06 8.17
C THR A 194 17.51 0.74 9.59
N ALA A 195 17.86 -0.43 10.12
CA ALA A 195 17.59 -0.77 11.52
C ALA A 195 18.17 0.26 12.53
N GLY A 196 19.19 1.03 12.13
CA GLY A 196 19.76 2.11 12.93
C GLY A 196 18.99 3.44 12.86
N THR A 197 18.25 3.69 11.77
CA THR A 197 17.54 4.97 11.54
C THR A 197 16.02 4.85 11.65
N LEU A 198 15.47 3.65 11.54
CA LEU A 198 14.05 3.35 11.72
C LEU A 198 13.90 2.28 12.81
N ARG A 199 13.46 2.73 13.99
CA ARG A 199 13.23 1.86 15.14
C ARG A 199 11.79 2.01 15.62
N VAL A 200 11.00 0.97 15.37
CA VAL A 200 9.60 0.91 15.80
C VAL A 200 9.55 0.39 17.24
N VAL A 201 8.93 1.14 18.14
CA VAL A 201 8.77 0.75 19.56
C VAL A 201 7.33 0.93 19.98
N ASP A 202 6.65 -0.16 20.33
CA ASP A 202 5.31 -0.07 20.89
C ASP A 202 5.35 0.50 22.32
N ARG A 203 4.89 1.75 22.48
CA ARG A 203 4.77 2.41 23.80
C ARG A 203 3.46 2.09 24.51
N GLY A 204 2.68 1.15 23.98
CA GLY A 204 1.40 0.73 24.51
C GLY A 204 0.20 1.52 23.93
N PRO A 205 -1.03 1.01 24.14
CA PRO A 205 -2.26 1.65 23.70
C PRO A 205 -2.42 3.07 24.27
N ARG A 206 -3.06 3.95 23.49
CA ARG A 206 -3.39 5.34 23.89
C ARG A 206 -4.64 5.83 23.19
N ASP A 207 -5.11 7.02 23.55
CA ASP A 207 -6.29 7.65 22.95
C ASP A 207 -6.11 7.87 21.44
N GLY A 208 -6.92 7.17 20.65
CA GLY A 208 -6.84 7.14 19.19
C GLY A 208 -5.77 6.20 18.63
N ALA A 209 -5.21 5.27 19.42
CA ALA A 209 -4.36 4.18 18.94
C ALA A 209 -4.58 2.91 19.79
N ARG A 210 -5.81 2.39 19.73
CA ARG A 210 -6.32 1.24 20.48
C ARG A 210 -6.26 -0.07 19.69
N GLY A 211 -5.85 -0.01 18.43
CA GLY A 211 -5.57 -1.17 17.61
C GLY A 211 -4.57 -2.14 18.24
N ARG A 212 -4.57 -3.35 17.67
CA ARG A 212 -3.78 -4.48 18.19
C ARG A 212 -2.39 -4.46 17.56
N SER A 213 -1.37 -4.42 18.40
CA SER A 213 0.02 -4.64 18.00
C SER A 213 0.33 -6.14 18.01
N ILE A 214 1.01 -6.61 16.97
CA ILE A 214 1.52 -7.97 16.87
C ILE A 214 3.04 -7.87 16.97
N THR A 215 3.62 -8.63 17.90
CA THR A 215 5.05 -8.60 18.19
C THR A 215 5.71 -9.94 17.91
N GLU A 216 6.93 -9.90 17.38
CA GLU A 216 7.79 -11.06 17.21
C GLU A 216 9.16 -10.74 17.80
N ALA A 217 9.73 -11.67 18.58
CA ALA A 217 10.99 -11.46 19.32
C ALA A 217 11.05 -10.15 20.13
N GLY A 218 9.90 -9.66 20.62
CA GLY A 218 9.79 -8.41 21.39
C GLY A 218 9.75 -7.13 20.56
N ALA A 219 9.81 -7.21 19.21
CA ALA A 219 9.65 -6.08 18.31
C ALA A 219 8.23 -6.06 17.70
N PRO A 220 7.58 -4.89 17.56
CA PRO A 220 6.31 -4.78 16.85
C PRO A 220 6.52 -4.99 15.36
N ILE A 221 5.86 -5.99 14.78
CA ILE A 221 5.95 -6.33 13.36
C ILE A 221 4.71 -5.91 12.57
N ARG A 222 3.54 -5.84 13.22
CA ARG A 222 2.28 -5.43 12.56
C ARG A 222 1.37 -4.68 13.52
N TYR A 223 0.52 -3.83 12.95
CA TYR A 223 -0.56 -3.15 13.68
C TYR A 223 -1.89 -3.32 12.96
N VAL A 224 -2.88 -3.84 13.67
CA VAL A 224 -4.27 -3.93 13.18
C VAL A 224 -5.03 -2.71 13.67
N VAL A 225 -5.41 -1.83 12.75
CA VAL A 225 -6.13 -0.58 13.03
C VAL A 225 -7.49 -0.89 13.65
N ALA A 226 -7.78 -0.26 14.79
CA ALA A 226 -9.10 -0.31 15.42
C ALA A 226 -9.98 0.86 14.96
N ASP A 227 -11.29 0.72 15.14
CA ASP A 227 -12.21 1.83 14.93
C ASP A 227 -11.93 3.00 15.88
N GLY A 228 -11.99 4.22 15.35
CA GLY A 228 -11.60 5.44 16.05
C GLY A 228 -10.09 5.65 16.22
N ASP A 229 -9.24 4.80 15.64
CA ASP A 229 -7.81 5.09 15.56
C ASP A 229 -7.56 6.31 14.67
N ARG A 230 -6.62 7.15 15.09
CA ARG A 230 -6.12 8.30 14.35
C ARG A 230 -4.68 8.02 13.98
N GLN A 231 -4.34 8.18 12.71
CA GLN A 231 -2.99 7.89 12.21
C GLN A 231 -1.91 8.57 13.05
N SER A 232 -2.06 9.86 13.38
CA SER A 232 -1.10 10.59 14.20
C SER A 232 -0.88 9.99 15.59
N ALA A 233 -1.94 9.47 16.22
CA ALA A 233 -1.84 8.80 17.51
C ALA A 233 -1.18 7.42 17.38
N VAL A 234 -1.43 6.69 16.30
CA VAL A 234 -0.78 5.40 16.00
C VAL A 234 0.71 5.59 15.65
N LEU A 235 1.07 6.61 14.88
CA LEU A 235 2.45 6.97 14.60
C LEU A 235 3.20 7.32 15.88
N ALA A 236 2.60 8.19 16.70
CA ALA A 236 3.14 8.51 18.01
C ALA A 236 3.23 7.27 18.91
N ARG A 237 2.23 6.35 18.84
CA ARG A 237 2.27 4.90 19.16
C ARG A 237 3.66 4.31 19.23
N PHE A 238 4.18 4.24 18.02
CA PHE A 238 5.31 3.43 17.61
C PHE A 238 6.60 4.25 17.51
N GLY A 239 6.51 5.56 17.72
CA GLY A 239 7.66 6.46 17.63
C GLY A 239 8.17 6.62 16.21
N ILE A 240 7.29 6.52 15.22
CA ILE A 240 7.60 6.71 13.80
C ILE A 240 6.79 7.87 13.21
N ASP A 241 7.25 8.42 12.10
CA ASP A 241 6.51 9.40 11.32
C ASP A 241 5.76 8.77 10.13
N LEU A 242 5.04 9.60 9.38
CA LEU A 242 4.24 9.14 8.24
C LEU A 242 5.11 8.64 7.08
N ASP A 243 6.26 9.28 6.82
CA ASP A 243 7.16 8.88 5.75
C ASP A 243 7.77 7.50 6.05
N GLN A 244 8.11 7.24 7.30
CA GLN A 244 8.54 5.93 7.78
C GLN A 244 7.44 4.87 7.67
N LEU A 245 6.19 5.20 8.03
CA LEU A 245 5.06 4.27 7.85
C LEU A 245 4.80 3.95 6.37
N GLN A 246 4.90 4.95 5.49
CA GLN A 246 4.80 4.79 4.03
C GLN A 246 5.93 3.94 3.48
N TYR A 247 7.15 4.17 3.97
CA TYR A 247 8.30 3.35 3.64
C TYR A 247 8.09 1.89 4.01
N LEU A 248 7.53 1.60 5.18
CA LEU A 248 7.20 0.24 5.61
C LEU A 248 6.02 -0.39 4.85
N ASN A 249 5.21 0.41 4.15
CA ASN A 249 3.98 -0.04 3.48
C ASN A 249 3.86 0.55 2.06
N PRO A 250 4.82 0.27 1.16
CA PRO A 250 4.88 0.93 -0.14
C PRO A 250 3.66 0.57 -1.01
N GLY A 251 3.01 1.59 -1.59
CA GLY A 251 1.79 1.44 -2.40
C GLY A 251 0.50 1.22 -1.63
N SER A 252 0.52 1.24 -0.29
CA SER A 252 -0.69 1.18 0.54
C SER A 252 -1.38 2.54 0.71
N PHE A 253 -0.68 3.62 0.37
CA PHE A 253 -1.16 4.99 0.51
C PHE A 253 -1.25 5.62 -0.89
N ARG A 254 -2.48 5.94 -1.33
CA ARG A 254 -2.73 6.46 -2.69
C ARG A 254 -2.29 7.91 -2.88
N ASP A 255 -2.18 8.65 -1.78
CA ASP A 255 -1.62 9.99 -1.67
C ASP A 255 -0.94 10.15 -0.30
N GLN A 256 0.00 11.08 -0.19
CA GLN A 256 0.73 11.30 1.07
C GLN A 256 -0.15 11.87 2.20
N GLN A 257 -1.41 12.23 1.92
CA GLN A 257 -2.27 12.99 2.83
C GLN A 257 -3.56 12.25 3.25
N SER A 258 -4.03 11.24 2.50
CA SER A 258 -5.31 10.57 2.78
C SER A 258 -5.11 9.14 3.27
N ALA A 259 -4.35 9.00 4.35
CA ALA A 259 -4.26 7.76 5.10
C ALA A 259 -5.26 7.78 6.26
N VAL A 260 -6.56 7.86 5.94
CA VAL A 260 -7.58 7.58 6.96
C VAL A 260 -7.40 6.13 7.40
N PRO A 261 -7.10 5.84 8.67
CA PRO A 261 -6.94 4.48 9.14
C PRO A 261 -8.28 3.75 8.96
N LEU A 262 -8.32 2.80 8.04
CA LEU A 262 -9.50 1.95 7.87
C LEU A 262 -9.46 0.87 8.95
N ALA A 263 -10.50 0.80 9.78
CA ALA A 263 -10.61 -0.23 10.79
C ALA A 263 -10.46 -1.63 10.15
N GLY A 264 -9.69 -2.50 10.80
CA GLY A 264 -9.34 -3.83 10.29
C GLY A 264 -8.17 -3.87 9.29
N PHE A 265 -7.71 -2.72 8.79
CA PHE A 265 -6.51 -2.66 7.97
C PHE A 265 -5.28 -3.01 8.80
N THR A 266 -4.33 -3.73 8.20
CA THR A 266 -3.08 -4.13 8.87
C THR A 266 -1.92 -3.36 8.27
N TRP A 267 -1.21 -2.61 9.11
CA TRP A 267 0.06 -1.97 8.76
C TRP A 267 1.23 -2.87 9.09
N ASN A 268 2.14 -3.02 8.14
CA ASN A 268 3.46 -3.55 8.39
C ASN A 268 4.28 -2.54 9.22
N LEU A 269 4.95 -3.05 10.24
CA LEU A 269 5.88 -2.32 11.09
C LEU A 269 7.30 -2.89 11.03
N ASP A 270 7.50 -3.98 10.29
CA ASP A 270 8.78 -4.65 10.16
C ASP A 270 9.52 -4.21 8.90
N LEU A 271 10.74 -3.70 9.08
CA LEU A 271 11.61 -3.31 7.97
C LEU A 271 12.04 -4.52 7.11
N ALA A 272 12.08 -5.73 7.69
CA ALA A 272 12.48 -6.94 6.98
C ALA A 272 11.35 -7.53 6.09
N ASP A 273 10.09 -7.24 6.41
CA ASP A 273 8.89 -7.74 5.69
C ASP A 273 8.26 -6.65 4.79
N ARG A 274 9.07 -5.70 4.31
CA ARG A 274 8.63 -4.54 3.51
C ARG A 274 8.31 -4.89 2.05
#